data_AF-A0A8S3VBG1-F1
#
_entry.id   AF-A0A8S3VBG1-F1
#
_cell.length_a   1.000
_cell.length_b   1.000
_cell.length_c   1.000
_cell.angle_alpha   90.00
_cell.angle_beta   90.00
_cell.angle_gamma   90.00
#
_symmetry.space_group_name_H-M   'P 1'
#
loop_
_entity.id
_entity.type
_entity.pdbx_description
1 polymer ?
#
loop_
_entity_poly.entity_id
_entity_poly.type
_entity_poly.pdbx_seq_one_letter_code
_entity_poly.pdbx_strand_id
1 'polypeptide(L)'
;MLAELIKMISRFKLSIRNLYRTCSNLIAFYIVLLCLLLICGDIEPNPGPERTHEYSEKTLSIFHCNIRSLRNKLNYIADIIEDYDVVFFTETHLDSNITDYDISIMGFETPVRKDRNSHGGGIIMYFKNYVHIIRRQDLEHDEIESMWFELKTKLRSILININYRSERQSTVYFWQYFDQMLKNALDENNCIICLGDLNKNFMSDLPSNIRDIIFINGLINIIDKATHFDTRTSSSSLLDPILVTDSIPVLDKDTIPIDRGISDHDGTYVTIDCGFSKSRTYIRSIWDYKRGDYDLMKQKVLNTNWENLISDASDVHVAATNFTNTFINIASASEKSDV
;
A
#
# COMPACT_ATOMS: atom_id res chain seq x y z
N MET A 1 26.78 60.82 -23.20
CA MET A 1 26.51 59.96 -22.03
C MET A 1 25.09 60.16 -21.46
N LEU A 2 24.69 61.37 -21.08
CA LEU A 2 23.33 61.64 -20.56
C LEU A 2 22.20 61.34 -21.57
N ALA A 3 22.40 61.68 -22.86
CA ALA A 3 21.41 61.43 -23.91
C ALA A 3 21.17 59.93 -24.21
N GLU A 4 22.22 59.11 -24.08
CA GLU A 4 22.13 57.64 -24.23
C GLU A 4 21.36 57.03 -23.05
N LEU A 5 21.58 57.52 -21.82
CA LEU A 5 20.85 57.08 -20.64
C LEU A 5 19.35 57.38 -20.74
N ILE A 6 18.97 58.56 -21.26
CA ILE A 6 17.57 58.95 -21.46
C ILE A 6 16.88 58.04 -22.50
N LYS A 7 17.57 57.69 -23.60
CA LYS A 7 17.05 56.75 -24.61
C LYS A 7 16.89 55.33 -24.05
N MET A 8 17.79 54.89 -23.17
CA MET A 8 17.68 53.58 -22.52
C MET A 8 16.47 53.51 -21.59
N ILE A 9 16.26 54.55 -20.76
CA ILE A 9 15.11 54.64 -19.84
C ILE A 9 13.79 54.69 -20.61
N SER A 10 13.72 55.40 -21.75
CA SER A 10 12.50 55.45 -22.55
C SER A 10 12.15 54.11 -23.19
N ARG A 11 13.16 53.38 -23.71
CA ARG A 11 12.98 52.00 -24.22
C ARG A 11 12.54 51.03 -23.13
N PHE A 12 13.10 51.14 -21.93
CA PHE A 12 12.72 50.30 -20.79
C PHE A 12 11.27 50.54 -20.36
N LYS A 13 10.84 51.81 -20.26
CA LYS A 13 9.44 52.16 -19.95
C LYS A 13 8.46 51.64 -21.01
N LEU A 14 8.82 51.70 -22.29
CA LEU A 14 7.98 51.16 -23.37
C LEU A 14 7.84 49.64 -23.28
N SER A 15 8.94 48.94 -22.94
CA SER A 15 8.94 47.48 -22.77
C SER A 15 8.05 47.03 -21.60
N ILE A 16 8.13 47.71 -20.45
CA ILE A 16 7.25 47.45 -19.29
C ILE A 16 5.77 47.68 -19.66
N ARG A 17 5.47 48.76 -20.38
CA ARG A 17 4.10 49.06 -20.81
C ARG A 17 3.54 47.99 -21.75
N ASN A 18 4.36 47.47 -22.66
CA ASN A 18 3.98 46.37 -23.54
C ASN A 18 3.76 45.06 -22.77
N LEU A 19 4.63 44.74 -21.82
CA LEU A 19 4.48 43.57 -20.94
C LEU A 19 3.16 43.63 -20.15
N TYR A 20 2.85 44.78 -19.55
CA TYR A 20 1.59 44.98 -18.82
C TYR A 20 0.36 44.79 -19.72
N ARG A 21 0.41 45.30 -20.96
CA ARG A 21 -0.68 45.13 -21.94
C ARG A 21 -0.86 43.67 -22.34
N THR A 22 0.21 42.92 -22.54
CA THR A 22 0.16 41.49 -22.85
C THR A 22 -0.41 40.69 -21.68
N CYS A 23 0.03 40.97 -20.44
CA CYS A 23 -0.52 40.34 -19.24
C CYS A 23 -2.02 40.64 -19.07
N SER A 24 -2.44 41.89 -19.29
CA SER A 24 -3.86 42.29 -19.23
C SER A 24 -4.71 41.54 -20.26
N ASN A 25 -4.22 41.39 -21.50
CA ASN A 25 -4.92 40.63 -22.53
C ASN A 25 -5.03 39.13 -22.20
N LEU A 26 -3.97 38.54 -21.61
CA LEU A 26 -3.98 37.15 -21.12
C LEU A 26 -5.03 36.96 -20.02
N ILE A 27 -5.08 37.87 -19.05
CA ILE A 27 -6.07 37.84 -17.97
C ILE A 27 -7.49 37.96 -18.54
N ALA A 28 -7.71 38.90 -19.47
CA ALA A 28 -9.01 39.07 -20.12
C ALA A 28 -9.42 37.81 -20.90
N PHE A 29 -8.49 37.16 -21.60
CA PHE A 29 -8.76 35.89 -22.28
C PHE A 29 -9.14 34.77 -21.31
N TYR A 30 -8.41 34.63 -20.19
CA TYR A 30 -8.74 33.66 -19.15
C TYR A 30 -10.13 33.89 -18.55
N ILE A 31 -10.50 35.15 -18.28
CA ILE A 31 -11.83 35.50 -17.76
C ILE A 31 -12.92 35.12 -18.77
N VAL A 32 -12.72 35.43 -20.06
CA VAL A 32 -13.68 35.06 -21.11
C VAL A 32 -13.82 33.54 -21.23
N LEU A 33 -12.71 32.80 -21.19
CA LEU A 33 -12.72 31.34 -21.21
C LEU A 33 -13.49 30.75 -20.02
N LEU A 34 -13.25 31.27 -18.81
CA LEU A 34 -13.98 30.89 -17.59
C LEU A 34 -15.48 31.16 -17.73
N CYS A 35 -15.87 32.32 -18.26
CA CYS A 35 -17.28 32.62 -18.51
C CYS A 35 -17.91 31.65 -19.52
N LEU A 36 -17.20 31.29 -20.60
CA LEU A 36 -17.69 30.32 -21.58
C LEU A 36 -17.84 28.91 -20.99
N LEU A 37 -16.92 28.49 -20.12
CA LEU A 37 -16.99 27.23 -19.38
C LEU A 37 -18.15 27.21 -18.37
N LEU A 38 -18.44 28.33 -17.72
CA LEU A 38 -19.59 28.43 -16.81
C LEU A 38 -20.94 28.40 -17.55
N ILE A 39 -20.97 28.81 -18.83
CA ILE A 39 -22.19 28.83 -19.66
C ILE A 39 -22.49 27.47 -20.29
N CYS A 40 -21.48 26.59 -20.49
CA CYS A 40 -21.70 25.34 -21.23
C CYS A 40 -22.54 24.29 -20.49
N GLY A 41 -22.78 24.43 -19.19
CA GLY A 41 -23.72 23.59 -18.43
C GLY A 41 -23.34 22.10 -18.30
N ASP A 42 -22.24 21.69 -18.93
CA ASP A 42 -21.69 20.33 -18.97
C ASP A 42 -20.51 20.15 -17.99
N ILE A 43 -20.29 21.15 -17.13
CA ILE A 43 -19.29 21.12 -16.07
C ILE A 43 -20.04 20.97 -14.76
N GLU A 44 -19.96 19.79 -14.16
CA GLU A 44 -20.49 19.51 -12.83
C GLU A 44 -19.93 20.53 -11.83
N PRO A 45 -20.77 21.34 -11.15
CA PRO A 45 -20.33 22.41 -10.25
C PRO A 45 -19.74 21.86 -8.94
N ASN A 46 -19.97 20.58 -8.65
CA ASN A 46 -19.23 19.89 -7.60
C ASN A 46 -17.83 19.58 -8.12
N PRO A 47 -16.76 20.17 -7.56
CA PRO A 47 -15.47 19.53 -7.68
C PRO A 47 -15.69 18.12 -7.13
N GLY A 48 -15.43 17.09 -7.94
CA GLY A 48 -15.29 15.74 -7.42
C GLY A 48 -14.39 15.79 -6.17
N PRO A 49 -14.56 14.84 -5.22
CA PRO A 49 -13.93 14.91 -3.90
C PRO A 49 -12.52 15.47 -4.01
N GLU A 50 -12.28 16.60 -3.34
CA GLU A 50 -10.99 17.29 -3.44
C GLU A 50 -9.91 16.25 -3.28
N ARG A 51 -8.95 16.20 -4.22
CA ARG A 51 -7.74 15.38 -4.11
C ARG A 51 -6.89 15.94 -2.96
N THR A 52 -7.39 15.83 -1.74
CA THR A 52 -6.77 16.30 -0.49
C THR A 52 -5.70 15.34 0.00
N HIS A 53 -5.48 14.25 -0.72
CA HIS A 53 -4.29 13.41 -0.57
C HIS A 53 -3.69 13.13 -1.94
N GLU A 54 -2.78 13.99 -2.40
CA GLU A 54 -1.69 13.56 -3.29
C GLU A 54 -0.77 12.57 -2.53
N TYR A 55 -1.30 11.44 -2.06
CA TYR A 55 -0.46 10.25 -2.00
C TYR A 55 -0.15 9.92 -3.45
N SER A 56 1.00 10.42 -3.89
CA SER A 56 1.57 10.21 -5.21
C SER A 56 1.19 8.81 -5.70
N GLU A 57 0.46 8.75 -6.83
CA GLU A 57 0.06 7.52 -7.55
C GLU A 57 1.28 6.74 -8.07
N LYS A 58 2.46 6.91 -7.47
CA LYS A 58 3.73 6.28 -7.78
C LYS A 58 4.39 5.64 -6.55
N THR A 59 3.75 5.75 -5.39
CA THR A 59 4.30 5.26 -4.12
C THR A 59 3.78 3.89 -3.75
N LEU A 60 4.59 3.18 -2.97
CA LEU A 60 4.22 1.92 -2.33
C LEU A 60 4.59 2.00 -0.85
N SER A 61 3.66 1.66 0.03
CA SER A 61 3.87 1.61 1.47
C SER A 61 4.00 0.16 1.97
N ILE A 62 5.04 -0.10 2.77
CA ILE A 62 5.35 -1.40 3.35
C ILE A 62 5.34 -1.28 4.87
N PHE A 63 4.60 -2.15 5.54
CA PHE A 63 4.49 -2.20 7.00
C PHE A 63 5.00 -3.55 7.53
N HIS A 64 5.57 -3.54 8.73
CA HIS A 64 5.92 -4.72 9.49
C HIS A 64 5.58 -4.56 10.97
N CYS A 65 5.11 -5.64 11.60
CA CYS A 65 5.00 -5.73 13.06
C CYS A 65 5.23 -7.16 13.54
N ASN A 66 5.99 -7.33 14.62
CA ASN A 66 5.94 -8.56 15.41
C ASN A 66 4.59 -8.58 16.17
N ILE A 67 3.68 -9.46 15.75
CA ILE A 67 2.28 -9.45 16.21
C ILE A 67 2.04 -10.32 17.45
N ARG A 68 3.02 -11.11 17.89
CA ARG A 68 2.93 -11.98 19.07
C ARG A 68 1.66 -12.85 19.09
N SER A 69 1.41 -13.62 18.04
CA SER A 69 0.19 -14.37 17.72
C SER A 69 -0.90 -13.58 16.98
N LEU A 70 -1.19 -13.99 15.75
CA LEU A 70 -2.07 -13.28 14.83
C LEU A 70 -3.57 -13.59 15.02
N ARG A 71 -3.92 -14.86 15.28
CA ARG A 71 -5.27 -15.44 15.09
C ARG A 71 -6.42 -14.60 15.64
N ASN A 72 -6.27 -14.03 16.84
CA ASN A 72 -7.33 -13.29 17.53
C ASN A 72 -7.15 -11.76 17.45
N LYS A 73 -6.20 -11.28 16.64
CA LYS A 73 -5.79 -9.87 16.61
C LYS A 73 -6.15 -9.15 15.32
N LEU A 74 -6.60 -9.88 14.29
CA LEU A 74 -6.89 -9.34 12.95
C LEU A 74 -7.82 -8.12 12.98
N ASN A 75 -8.92 -8.18 13.73
CA ASN A 75 -9.88 -7.06 13.82
C ASN A 75 -9.28 -5.81 14.48
N TYR A 76 -8.28 -5.96 15.35
CA TYR A 76 -7.67 -4.82 16.05
C TYR A 76 -6.58 -4.14 15.23
N ILE A 77 -6.01 -4.85 14.25
CA ILE A 77 -4.94 -4.33 13.39
C ILE A 77 -5.44 -3.94 12.00
N ALA A 78 -6.64 -4.37 11.60
CA ALA A 78 -7.22 -4.11 10.28
C ALA A 78 -7.18 -2.62 9.90
N ASP A 79 -7.62 -1.74 10.79
CA ASP A 79 -7.65 -0.29 10.56
C ASP A 79 -6.23 0.30 10.40
N ILE A 80 -5.25 -0.23 11.14
CA ILE A 80 -3.86 0.23 11.07
C ILE A 80 -3.24 -0.18 9.73
N ILE A 81 -3.50 -1.42 9.30
CA ILE A 81 -2.84 -1.97 8.12
C ILE A 81 -3.54 -1.58 6.81
N GLU A 82 -4.77 -1.09 6.84
CA GLU A 82 -5.52 -0.66 5.65
C GLU A 82 -4.78 0.39 4.83
N ASP A 83 -3.98 1.24 5.46
CA ASP A 83 -3.20 2.30 4.80
C ASP A 83 -1.97 1.77 4.05
N TYR A 84 -1.59 0.51 4.27
CA TYR A 84 -0.38 -0.08 3.71
C TYR A 84 -0.65 -0.97 2.50
N ASP A 85 0.27 -0.96 1.53
CA ASP A 85 0.13 -1.73 0.29
C ASP A 85 0.65 -3.17 0.46
N VAL A 86 1.71 -3.34 1.25
CA VAL A 86 2.29 -4.63 1.65
C VAL A 86 2.48 -4.64 3.16
N VAL A 87 2.07 -5.72 3.82
CA VAL A 87 2.02 -5.83 5.28
C VAL A 87 2.66 -7.15 5.67
N PHE A 88 3.65 -7.11 6.55
CA PHE A 88 4.32 -8.28 7.09
C PHE A 88 4.05 -8.44 8.58
N PHE A 89 3.82 -9.67 9.02
CA PHE A 89 3.85 -9.99 10.44
C PHE A 89 4.85 -11.09 10.75
N THR A 90 5.56 -10.93 11.87
CA THR A 90 6.40 -11.96 12.50
C THR A 90 5.76 -12.45 13.80
N GLU A 91 6.17 -13.63 14.28
CA GLU A 91 5.53 -14.34 15.40
C GLU A 91 4.03 -14.55 15.20
N THR A 92 3.64 -15.08 14.04
CA THR A 92 2.22 -15.30 13.73
C THR A 92 1.59 -16.38 14.62
N HIS A 93 2.40 -17.33 15.09
CA HIS A 93 1.98 -18.49 15.90
C HIS A 93 0.84 -19.28 15.24
N LEU A 94 0.91 -19.40 13.91
CA LEU A 94 -0.02 -20.19 13.14
C LEU A 94 0.52 -21.61 12.92
N ASP A 95 -0.41 -22.51 12.66
CA ASP A 95 -0.12 -23.88 12.25
C ASP A 95 -1.06 -24.32 11.13
N SER A 96 -0.85 -25.55 10.64
CA SER A 96 -1.60 -26.10 9.51
C SER A 96 -3.09 -26.32 9.79
N ASN A 97 -3.57 -26.15 11.03
CA ASN A 97 -5.00 -26.25 11.35
C ASN A 97 -5.74 -24.93 11.05
N ILE A 98 -5.02 -23.83 10.86
CA ILE A 98 -5.61 -22.53 10.52
C ILE A 98 -5.63 -22.40 9.01
N THR A 99 -6.82 -22.22 8.43
CA THR A 99 -6.97 -22.04 6.98
C THR A 99 -6.68 -20.60 6.58
N ASP A 100 -6.35 -20.36 5.31
CA ASP A 100 -6.13 -19.00 4.82
C ASP A 100 -7.40 -18.13 4.88
N TYR A 101 -8.58 -18.77 4.89
CA TYR A 101 -9.86 -18.09 5.10
C TYR A 101 -10.00 -17.54 6.52
N ASP A 102 -9.58 -18.30 7.53
CA ASP A 102 -9.64 -17.91 8.94
C ASP A 102 -8.78 -16.67 9.25
N ILE A 103 -7.79 -16.40 8.40
CA ILE A 103 -6.84 -15.29 8.53
C ILE A 103 -6.93 -14.32 7.35
N SER A 104 -8.03 -14.35 6.60
CA SER A 104 -8.26 -13.42 5.50
C SER A 104 -8.56 -12.01 6.04
N ILE A 105 -8.05 -10.99 5.35
CA ILE A 105 -8.26 -9.59 5.69
C ILE A 105 -8.89 -8.91 4.48
N MET A 106 -10.00 -8.20 4.70
CA MET A 106 -10.68 -7.49 3.62
C MET A 106 -9.75 -6.48 2.97
N GLY A 107 -9.74 -6.45 1.63
CA GLY A 107 -8.87 -5.56 0.85
C GLY A 107 -7.49 -6.13 0.53
N PHE A 108 -7.11 -7.25 1.13
CA PHE A 108 -5.87 -7.97 0.83
C PHE A 108 -6.14 -9.26 0.05
N GLU A 109 -5.14 -9.67 -0.73
CA GLU A 109 -5.11 -10.98 -1.39
C GLU A 109 -4.88 -12.11 -0.38
N THR A 110 -4.95 -13.35 -0.87
CA THR A 110 -4.63 -14.54 -0.07
C THR A 110 -3.23 -14.40 0.51
N PRO A 111 -3.04 -14.55 1.83
CA PRO A 111 -1.75 -14.34 2.46
C PRO A 111 -0.71 -15.36 2.03
N VAL A 112 0.54 -14.93 1.97
CA VAL A 112 1.69 -15.81 1.78
C VAL A 112 2.39 -16.01 3.12
N ARG A 113 2.47 -17.25 3.60
CA ARG A 113 3.04 -17.56 4.93
C ARG A 113 4.13 -18.63 4.90
N LYS A 114 4.93 -18.63 5.96
CA LYS A 114 5.85 -19.70 6.35
C LYS A 114 5.60 -19.94 7.83
N ASP A 115 4.81 -20.96 8.14
CA ASP A 115 4.45 -21.32 9.50
C ASP A 115 5.54 -22.15 10.16
N ARG A 116 5.69 -22.00 11.48
CA ARG A 116 6.59 -22.83 12.28
C ARG A 116 5.80 -23.80 13.16
N ASN A 117 5.03 -23.27 14.10
CA ASN A 117 4.01 -23.95 14.89
C ASN A 117 3.25 -22.92 15.75
N SER A 118 2.19 -23.37 16.42
CA SER A 118 1.36 -22.54 17.31
C SER A 118 2.01 -22.10 18.63
N HIS A 119 3.26 -22.52 18.92
CA HIS A 119 3.97 -22.18 20.15
C HIS A 119 5.01 -21.06 19.97
N GLY A 120 5.28 -20.63 18.73
CA GLY A 120 6.28 -19.58 18.48
C GLY A 120 6.71 -19.48 17.02
N GLY A 121 7.11 -18.28 16.63
CA GLY A 121 7.65 -18.00 15.28
C GLY A 121 6.56 -17.94 14.20
N GLY A 122 6.97 -18.18 12.96
CA GLY A 122 6.13 -18.01 11.78
C GLY A 122 6.09 -16.58 11.26
N ILE A 123 5.97 -16.46 9.95
CA ILE A 123 5.97 -15.20 9.21
C ILE A 123 4.89 -15.21 8.14
N ILE A 124 4.27 -14.06 7.88
CA ILE A 124 3.17 -13.91 6.91
C ILE A 124 3.27 -12.56 6.20
N MET A 125 2.82 -12.54 4.95
CA MET A 125 2.68 -11.35 4.13
C MET A 125 1.22 -11.24 3.64
N TYR A 126 0.66 -10.05 3.80
CA TYR A 126 -0.54 -9.58 3.12
C TYR A 126 -0.14 -8.51 2.11
N PHE A 127 -0.83 -8.47 0.98
CA PHE A 127 -0.59 -7.48 -0.07
C PHE A 127 -1.90 -7.16 -0.78
N LYS A 128 -2.06 -5.92 -1.24
CA LYS A 128 -3.26 -5.52 -1.98
C LYS A 128 -3.27 -6.09 -3.39
N ASN A 129 -4.46 -6.29 -3.95
CA ASN A 129 -4.67 -6.93 -5.25
C ASN A 129 -3.94 -6.27 -6.42
N TYR A 130 -3.71 -4.96 -6.35
CA TYR A 130 -2.99 -4.21 -7.37
C TYR A 130 -1.47 -4.40 -7.27
N VAL A 131 -0.94 -4.97 -6.18
CA VAL A 131 0.49 -5.16 -5.95
C VAL A 131 0.98 -6.44 -6.65
N HIS A 132 1.88 -6.26 -7.63
CA HIS A 132 2.52 -7.36 -8.33
C HIS A 132 3.79 -7.83 -7.59
N ILE A 133 3.60 -8.77 -6.67
CA ILE A 133 4.67 -9.34 -5.84
C ILE A 133 4.72 -10.86 -5.98
N ILE A 134 5.92 -11.42 -6.08
CA ILE A 134 6.15 -12.86 -6.30
C ILE A 134 7.15 -13.37 -5.26
N ARG A 135 6.88 -14.51 -4.62
CA ARG A 135 7.82 -15.13 -3.69
C ARG A 135 9.02 -15.74 -4.43
N ARG A 136 10.23 -15.47 -3.95
CA ARG A 136 11.53 -15.93 -4.46
C ARG A 136 12.12 -16.98 -3.52
N GLN A 137 11.57 -18.19 -3.56
CA GLN A 137 12.02 -19.30 -2.70
C GLN A 137 13.48 -19.69 -2.94
N ASP A 138 14.00 -19.42 -4.14
CA ASP A 138 15.40 -19.68 -4.51
C ASP A 138 16.41 -18.78 -3.79
N LEU A 139 15.95 -17.66 -3.20
CA LEU A 139 16.75 -16.80 -2.33
C LEU A 139 16.60 -17.13 -0.84
N GLU A 140 15.72 -18.07 -0.47
CA GLU A 140 15.47 -18.46 0.92
C GLU A 140 16.47 -19.51 1.43
N HIS A 141 16.64 -19.56 2.75
CA HIS A 141 17.40 -20.61 3.43
C HIS A 141 16.53 -21.32 4.47
N ASP A 142 16.56 -22.66 4.48
CA ASP A 142 15.65 -23.48 5.31
C ASP A 142 15.86 -23.29 6.82
N GLU A 143 17.10 -23.06 7.24
CA GLU A 143 17.47 -22.83 8.64
C GLU A 143 17.07 -21.44 9.18
N ILE A 144 16.54 -20.56 8.33
CA ILE A 144 16.05 -19.24 8.73
C ILE A 144 14.55 -19.10 8.47
N GLU A 145 13.86 -18.54 9.45
CA GLU A 145 12.49 -18.02 9.30
C GLU A 145 12.53 -16.72 8.48
N SER A 146 12.67 -16.89 7.17
CA SER A 146 12.77 -15.80 6.20
C SER A 146 11.94 -16.12 4.96
N MET A 147 11.40 -15.08 4.32
CA MET A 147 10.80 -15.15 2.99
C MET A 147 11.35 -14.02 2.12
N TRP A 148 11.59 -14.32 0.86
CA TRP A 148 12.00 -13.35 -0.14
C TRP A 148 10.89 -13.13 -1.15
N PHE A 149 10.76 -11.88 -1.58
CA PHE A 149 9.77 -11.46 -2.55
C PHE A 149 10.39 -10.54 -3.59
N GLU A 150 9.94 -10.66 -4.82
CA GLU A 150 10.23 -9.75 -5.90
C GLU A 150 9.00 -8.90 -6.19
N LEU A 151 9.08 -7.61 -5.85
CA LEU A 151 8.08 -6.61 -6.22
C LEU A 151 8.41 -6.06 -7.61
N LYS A 152 7.51 -6.24 -8.55
CA LYS A 152 7.65 -5.72 -9.91
C LYS A 152 6.94 -4.38 -10.03
N THR A 153 7.72 -3.34 -10.30
CA THR A 153 7.20 -1.99 -10.54
C THR A 153 7.41 -1.60 -12.00
N LYS A 154 6.82 -0.49 -12.45
CA LYS A 154 7.00 -0.01 -13.83
C LYS A 154 8.44 0.40 -14.13
N LEU A 155 9.18 0.83 -13.10
CA LEU A 155 10.53 1.38 -13.26
C LEU A 155 11.62 0.34 -13.02
N ARG A 156 11.44 -0.52 -12.00
CA ARG A 156 12.42 -1.50 -11.56
C ARG A 156 11.79 -2.66 -10.79
N SER A 157 12.56 -3.71 -10.59
CA SER A 157 12.24 -4.73 -9.60
C SER A 157 12.84 -4.37 -8.24
N ILE A 158 12.19 -4.74 -7.14
CA ILE A 158 12.68 -4.54 -5.77
C ILE A 158 12.59 -5.89 -5.05
N LEU A 159 13.70 -6.34 -4.46
CA LEU A 159 13.69 -7.52 -3.61
C LEU A 159 13.36 -7.12 -2.17
N ILE A 160 12.37 -7.78 -1.60
CA ILE A 160 11.91 -7.54 -0.23
C ILE A 160 12.11 -8.82 0.56
N ASN A 161 12.75 -8.71 1.70
CA ASN A 161 13.07 -9.82 2.57
C ASN A 161 12.49 -9.58 3.96
N ILE A 162 11.56 -10.44 4.37
CA ILE A 162 11.03 -10.48 5.74
C ILE A 162 11.78 -11.54 6.53
N ASN A 163 12.25 -11.18 7.72
CA ASN A 163 13.01 -12.08 8.59
C ASN A 163 12.44 -12.10 10.00
N TYR A 164 12.46 -13.28 10.60
CA TYR A 164 12.31 -13.45 12.03
C TYR A 164 13.52 -14.20 12.57
N ARG A 165 14.23 -13.60 13.52
CA ARG A 165 15.29 -14.27 14.28
C ARG A 165 14.81 -14.49 15.70
N SER A 166 14.64 -15.75 16.11
CA SER A 166 14.39 -16.04 17.53
C SER A 166 15.60 -15.70 18.40
N GLU A 167 15.38 -15.18 19.61
CA GLU A 167 16.44 -14.97 20.61
C GLU A 167 17.22 -16.26 20.93
N ARG A 168 16.54 -17.41 20.85
CA ARG A 168 17.13 -18.73 21.12
C ARG A 168 17.99 -19.25 19.97
N GLN A 169 17.88 -18.66 18.79
CA GLN A 169 18.66 -19.05 17.63
C GLN A 169 20.11 -18.55 17.76
N SER A 170 21.05 -19.40 17.35
CA SER A 170 22.47 -19.04 17.29
C SER A 170 22.66 -17.75 16.50
N THR A 171 23.27 -16.75 17.14
CA THR A 171 23.64 -15.49 16.47
C THR A 171 24.55 -15.77 15.28
N VAL A 172 25.56 -16.63 15.41
CA VAL A 172 26.55 -16.85 14.34
C VAL A 172 25.90 -17.46 13.10
N TYR A 173 25.15 -18.57 13.26
CA TYR A 173 24.53 -19.25 12.12
C TYR A 173 23.48 -18.38 11.42
N PHE A 174 22.63 -17.68 12.18
CA PHE A 174 21.64 -16.78 11.56
C PHE A 174 22.32 -15.74 10.67
N TRP A 175 23.33 -15.04 11.17
CA TRP A 175 23.97 -13.96 10.41
C TRP A 175 24.80 -14.49 9.23
N GLN A 176 25.37 -15.69 9.33
CA GLN A 176 26.05 -16.34 8.20
C GLN A 176 25.08 -16.66 7.05
N TYR A 177 23.94 -17.28 7.36
CA TYR A 177 22.95 -17.60 6.33
C TYR A 177 22.22 -16.35 5.83
N PHE A 178 22.00 -15.35 6.68
CA PHE A 178 21.49 -14.04 6.26
C PHE A 178 22.43 -13.37 5.23
N ASP A 179 23.73 -13.34 5.52
CA ASP A 179 24.74 -12.81 4.58
C ASP A 179 24.78 -13.62 3.28
N GLN A 180 24.64 -14.95 3.34
CA GLN A 180 24.55 -15.79 2.14
C GLN A 180 23.31 -15.48 1.29
N MET A 181 22.12 -15.41 1.89
CA MET A 181 20.89 -15.04 1.18
C MET A 181 21.01 -13.65 0.55
N LEU A 182 21.57 -12.70 1.30
CA LEU A 182 21.76 -11.32 0.85
C LEU A 182 22.71 -11.21 -0.34
N LYS A 183 23.83 -11.95 -0.32
CA LYS A 183 24.77 -12.00 -1.45
C LYS A 183 24.12 -12.55 -2.71
N ASN A 184 23.38 -13.67 -2.59
CA ASN A 184 22.64 -14.23 -3.72
C ASN A 184 21.63 -13.21 -4.29
N ALA A 185 20.94 -12.46 -3.42
CA ALA A 185 20.00 -11.43 -3.85
C ALA A 185 20.71 -10.23 -4.53
N LEU A 186 21.85 -9.79 -3.99
CA LEU A 186 22.65 -8.69 -4.53
C LEU A 186 23.29 -9.01 -5.88
N ASP A 187 23.60 -10.28 -6.14
CA ASP A 187 24.07 -10.75 -7.44
C ASP A 187 23.00 -10.56 -8.54
N GLU A 188 21.72 -10.50 -8.17
CA GLU A 188 20.60 -10.30 -9.10
C GLU A 188 20.09 -8.87 -9.17
N ASN A 189 19.97 -8.19 -8.02
CA ASN A 189 19.35 -6.88 -7.93
C ASN A 189 19.91 -6.07 -6.75
N ASN A 190 20.30 -4.82 -7.02
CA ASN A 190 20.83 -3.91 -6.01
C ASN A 190 19.75 -3.14 -5.25
N CYS A 191 18.47 -3.30 -5.58
CA CYS A 191 17.34 -2.68 -4.88
C CYS A 191 16.76 -3.69 -3.87
N ILE A 192 17.26 -3.64 -2.63
CA ILE A 192 16.88 -4.58 -1.57
C ILE A 192 16.32 -3.83 -0.36
N ILE A 193 15.23 -4.37 0.19
CA ILE A 193 14.66 -3.99 1.48
C ILE A 193 14.63 -5.25 2.35
N CYS A 194 15.37 -5.28 3.45
CA CYS A 194 15.29 -6.31 4.48
C CYS A 194 14.62 -5.72 5.72
N LEU A 195 13.59 -6.38 6.23
CA LEU A 195 12.84 -5.93 7.40
C LEU A 195 12.42 -7.13 8.25
N GLY A 196 11.97 -6.87 9.48
CA GLY A 196 11.52 -7.90 10.40
C GLY A 196 12.15 -7.80 11.78
N ASP A 197 11.75 -8.69 12.69
CA ASP A 197 12.33 -8.77 14.03
C ASP A 197 13.63 -9.59 14.01
N LEU A 198 14.75 -8.91 14.21
CA LEU A 198 16.08 -9.51 14.23
C LEU A 198 16.58 -9.82 15.65
N ASN A 199 15.80 -9.48 16.69
CA ASN A 199 16.15 -9.67 18.09
C ASN A 199 17.58 -9.20 18.44
N LYS A 200 17.99 -8.06 17.85
CA LYS A 200 19.22 -7.34 18.12
C LYS A 200 18.88 -5.86 18.24
N ASN A 201 19.45 -5.18 19.24
CA ASN A 201 19.14 -3.78 19.47
C ASN A 201 19.99 -2.87 18.55
N PHE A 202 19.36 -2.33 17.51
CA PHE A 202 19.99 -1.42 16.54
C PHE A 202 20.19 0.00 17.06
N MET A 203 19.66 0.35 18.24
CA MET A 203 20.03 1.60 18.94
C MET A 203 21.33 1.45 19.75
N SER A 204 21.81 0.23 19.96
CA SER A 204 23.06 -0.06 20.65
C SER A 204 24.17 -0.41 19.67
N ASP A 205 25.42 -0.43 20.14
CA ASP A 205 26.54 -0.91 19.35
C ASP A 205 26.33 -2.38 18.97
N LEU A 206 26.09 -2.61 17.67
CA LEU A 206 25.97 -3.96 17.13
C LEU A 206 27.33 -4.68 17.22
N PRO A 207 27.33 -6.01 17.45
CA PRO A 207 28.51 -6.85 17.28
C PRO A 207 29.21 -6.59 15.94
N SER A 208 30.55 -6.58 15.94
CA SER A 208 31.35 -6.21 14.77
C SER A 208 30.99 -7.01 13.53
N ASN A 209 30.80 -8.33 13.67
CA ASN A 209 30.42 -9.20 12.56
C ASN A 209 29.07 -8.80 11.91
N ILE A 210 28.11 -8.34 12.71
CA ILE A 210 26.80 -7.90 12.20
C ILE A 210 26.94 -6.56 11.48
N ARG A 211 27.66 -5.63 12.09
CA ARG A 211 27.96 -4.34 11.48
C ARG A 211 28.72 -4.49 10.16
N ASP A 212 29.68 -5.42 10.11
CA ASP A 212 30.46 -5.71 8.90
C ASP A 212 29.57 -6.30 7.80
N ILE A 213 28.67 -7.24 8.12
CA ILE A 213 27.70 -7.78 7.16
C ILE A 213 26.81 -6.67 6.59
N ILE A 214 26.28 -5.80 7.44
CA ILE A 214 25.42 -4.68 7.02
C ILE A 214 26.22 -3.74 6.10
N PHE A 215 27.43 -3.34 6.52
CA PHE A 215 28.26 -2.38 5.80
C PHE A 215 28.77 -2.92 4.46
N ILE A 216 29.32 -4.13 4.43
CA ILE A 216 29.91 -4.75 3.22
C ILE A 216 28.85 -4.94 2.14
N ASN A 217 27.62 -5.28 2.53
CA ASN A 217 26.50 -5.48 1.62
C ASN A 217 25.74 -4.18 1.28
N GLY A 218 26.26 -3.01 1.70
CA GLY A 218 25.69 -1.71 1.36
C GLY A 218 24.31 -1.47 1.96
N LEU A 219 23.99 -2.09 3.09
CA LEU A 219 22.74 -1.89 3.81
C LEU A 219 22.87 -0.75 4.82
N ILE A 220 21.81 0.04 4.94
CA ILE A 220 21.65 1.05 5.99
C ILE A 220 20.33 0.81 6.73
N ASN A 221 20.35 0.90 8.06
CA ASN A 221 19.13 0.92 8.85
C ASN A 221 18.49 2.31 8.78
N ILE A 222 17.22 2.38 8.40
CA ILE A 222 16.50 3.65 8.32
C ILE A 222 15.67 3.94 9.58
N ILE A 223 15.32 2.95 10.40
CA ILE A 223 14.52 3.19 11.62
C ILE A 223 15.42 3.68 12.77
N ASP A 224 14.99 4.72 13.47
CA ASP A 224 15.75 5.41 14.52
C ASP A 224 15.03 5.50 15.87
N LYS A 225 13.82 4.95 15.96
CA LYS A 225 13.01 4.90 17.19
C LYS A 225 12.97 3.48 17.76
N ALA A 226 12.67 3.36 19.06
CA ALA A 226 12.48 2.05 19.68
C ALA A 226 11.24 1.36 19.10
N THR A 227 11.32 0.04 18.93
CA THR A 227 10.23 -0.80 18.40
C THR A 227 9.76 -1.84 19.38
N HIS A 228 10.49 -2.13 20.46
CA HIS A 228 10.10 -3.09 21.49
C HIS A 228 10.19 -2.46 22.88
N PHE A 229 9.19 -2.75 23.72
CA PHE A 229 9.06 -2.18 25.06
C PHE A 229 8.82 -3.27 26.10
N ASP A 230 9.84 -3.57 26.91
CA ASP A 230 9.71 -4.53 28.01
C ASP A 230 9.26 -3.81 29.29
N THR A 231 8.02 -4.08 29.70
CA THR A 231 7.41 -3.48 30.89
C THR A 231 8.04 -3.96 32.20
N ARG A 232 8.66 -5.14 32.22
CA ARG A 232 9.27 -5.73 33.44
C ARG A 232 10.58 -5.03 33.79
N THR A 233 11.36 -4.67 32.77
CA THR A 233 12.65 -3.99 32.91
C THR A 233 12.54 -2.49 32.67
N SER A 234 11.40 -2.00 32.18
CA SER A 234 11.21 -0.61 31.72
C SER A 234 12.23 -0.20 30.67
N SER A 235 12.65 -1.16 29.82
CA SER A 235 13.62 -0.92 28.75
C SER A 235 12.95 -0.85 27.39
N SER A 236 13.47 0.01 26.51
CA SER A 236 13.09 0.09 25.11
C SER A 236 14.26 -0.31 24.21
N SER A 237 13.97 -0.92 23.07
CA SER A 237 14.97 -1.41 22.10
C SER A 237 14.45 -1.31 20.69
N LEU A 238 15.35 -1.20 19.70
CA LEU A 238 15.00 -1.26 18.28
C LEU A 238 15.38 -2.64 17.79
N LEU A 239 14.41 -3.55 17.77
CA LEU A 239 14.59 -4.95 17.37
C LEU A 239 14.10 -5.20 15.94
N ASP A 240 13.31 -4.28 15.40
CA ASP A 240 12.59 -4.40 14.13
C ASP A 240 13.11 -3.40 13.08
N PRO A 241 14.40 -3.45 12.69
CA PRO A 241 14.97 -2.50 11.75
C PRO A 241 14.33 -2.64 10.36
N ILE A 242 14.46 -1.58 9.57
CA ILE A 242 14.30 -1.65 8.11
C ILE A 242 15.68 -1.33 7.52
N LEU A 243 16.29 -2.34 6.92
CA LEU A 243 17.58 -2.24 6.23
C LEU A 243 17.32 -2.08 4.74
N VAL A 244 17.90 -1.05 4.13
CA VAL A 244 17.75 -0.80 2.69
C VAL A 244 19.11 -0.60 2.05
N THR A 245 19.21 -0.90 0.76
CA THR A 245 20.33 -0.42 -0.05
C THR A 245 20.11 1.03 -0.48
N ASP A 246 21.19 1.75 -0.79
CA ASP A 246 21.16 3.15 -1.27
C ASP A 246 20.31 3.36 -2.54
N SER A 247 20.02 2.28 -3.27
CA SER A 247 19.19 2.34 -4.47
C SER A 247 17.70 2.51 -4.17
N ILE A 248 17.25 2.28 -2.92
CA ILE A 248 15.86 2.40 -2.52
C ILE A 248 15.48 3.87 -2.31
N PRO A 249 14.53 4.42 -3.09
CA PRO A 249 14.08 5.80 -2.96
C PRO A 249 13.04 5.93 -1.83
N VAL A 250 13.53 5.94 -0.59
CA VAL A 250 12.71 6.13 0.60
C VAL A 250 12.13 7.55 0.61
N LEU A 251 10.81 7.66 0.71
CA LEU A 251 10.07 8.92 0.82
C LEU A 251 9.68 9.23 2.26
N ASP A 252 9.22 8.22 2.98
CA ASP A 252 8.79 8.33 4.37
C ASP A 252 9.08 7.03 5.11
N LYS A 253 9.32 7.13 6.42
CA LYS A 253 9.64 5.99 7.29
C LYS A 253 9.41 6.39 8.74
N ASP A 254 8.76 5.54 9.51
CA ASP A 254 8.61 5.73 10.95
C ASP A 254 8.18 4.43 11.65
N THR A 255 8.00 4.53 12.96
CA THR A 255 7.34 3.53 13.82
C THR A 255 5.89 3.91 14.06
N ILE A 256 5.00 2.91 14.09
CA ILE A 256 3.59 3.04 14.43
C ILE A 256 3.33 2.42 15.80
N PRO A 257 2.86 3.19 16.79
CA PRO A 257 2.47 2.65 18.08
C PRO A 257 1.39 1.58 17.95
N ILE A 258 1.62 0.42 18.56
CA ILE A 258 0.65 -0.66 18.67
C ILE A 258 0.17 -0.74 20.12
N ASP A 259 -1.13 -0.99 20.31
CA ASP A 259 -1.70 -1.18 21.64
C ASP A 259 -0.98 -2.33 22.38
N ARG A 260 -0.61 -2.12 23.64
CA ARG A 260 0.17 -3.09 24.42
C ARG A 260 -0.61 -4.35 24.80
N GLY A 261 -1.93 -4.34 24.69
CA GLY A 261 -2.76 -5.53 24.73
C GLY A 261 -2.66 -6.38 23.45
N ILE A 262 -2.20 -5.79 22.34
CA ILE A 262 -1.97 -6.45 21.05
C ILE A 262 -0.52 -6.92 20.96
N SER A 263 0.47 -6.04 21.11
CA SER A 263 1.89 -6.42 21.04
C SER A 263 2.77 -5.53 21.90
N ASP A 264 3.85 -6.11 22.43
CA ASP A 264 4.98 -5.40 23.04
C ASP A 264 5.91 -4.76 22.00
N HIS A 265 5.68 -5.03 20.71
CA HIS A 265 6.33 -4.36 19.59
C HIS A 265 5.43 -3.30 18.96
N ASP A 266 6.05 -2.21 18.52
CA ASP A 266 5.50 -1.24 17.58
C ASP A 266 5.78 -1.67 16.14
N GLY A 267 4.87 -1.26 15.25
CA GLY A 267 5.06 -1.49 13.83
C GLY A 267 6.15 -0.57 13.27
N THR A 268 6.81 -1.00 12.21
CA THR A 268 7.70 -0.15 11.41
C THR A 268 7.17 -0.07 9.99
N TYR A 269 7.35 1.08 9.35
CA TYR A 269 6.97 1.21 7.95
C TYR A 269 7.99 2.00 7.14
N VAL A 270 7.90 1.79 5.83
CA VAL A 270 8.61 2.56 4.82
C VAL A 270 7.69 2.80 3.63
N THR A 271 7.68 4.03 3.12
CA THR A 271 7.04 4.40 1.87
C THR A 271 8.12 4.73 0.85
N ILE A 272 8.04 4.13 -0.34
CA ILE A 272 9.05 4.26 -1.39
C ILE A 272 8.45 4.83 -2.68
N ASP A 273 9.23 5.62 -3.41
CA ASP A 273 8.86 6.04 -4.77
C ASP A 273 9.28 4.99 -5.79
N CYS A 274 8.34 4.22 -6.30
CA CYS A 274 8.67 3.17 -7.25
C CYS A 274 7.91 3.29 -8.58
N GLY A 275 7.37 4.47 -8.89
CA GLY A 275 6.58 4.64 -10.11
C GLY A 275 5.34 3.74 -10.15
N PHE A 276 4.89 3.30 -8.99
CA PHE A 276 3.83 2.31 -8.83
C PHE A 276 2.46 2.95 -9.06
N SER A 277 1.88 2.70 -10.23
CA SER A 277 0.53 3.18 -10.55
C SER A 277 -0.49 2.35 -9.78
N LYS A 278 -1.11 2.94 -8.77
CA LYS A 278 -2.30 2.40 -8.08
C LYS A 278 -3.50 2.38 -9.03
N SER A 279 -3.42 1.67 -10.15
CA SER A 279 -4.62 1.36 -10.92
C SER A 279 -5.38 0.34 -10.10
N ARG A 280 -6.34 0.80 -9.30
CA ARG A 280 -7.35 -0.08 -8.69
C ARG A 280 -8.03 -0.82 -9.84
N THR A 281 -7.60 -2.04 -10.11
CA THR A 281 -8.29 -2.96 -11.01
C THR A 281 -9.46 -3.50 -10.21
N TYR A 282 -10.64 -2.93 -10.45
CA TYR A 282 -11.88 -3.49 -9.94
C TYR A 282 -12.46 -4.39 -11.03
N ILE A 283 -12.79 -5.62 -10.66
CA ILE A 283 -13.62 -6.47 -11.50
C ILE A 283 -15.02 -5.85 -11.43
N ARG A 284 -15.53 -5.41 -12.57
CA ARG A 284 -16.92 -4.99 -12.68
C ARG A 284 -17.64 -5.93 -13.63
N SER A 285 -18.83 -6.35 -13.23
CA SER A 285 -19.76 -6.96 -14.16
C SER A 285 -20.14 -5.91 -15.21
N ILE A 286 -19.87 -6.20 -16.48
CA ILE A 286 -20.29 -5.37 -17.60
C ILE A 286 -21.42 -6.12 -18.30
N TRP A 287 -22.57 -5.48 -18.40
CA TRP A 287 -23.71 -6.01 -19.15
C TRP A 287 -23.42 -5.95 -20.65
N ASP A 288 -23.49 -7.09 -21.34
CA ASP A 288 -23.52 -7.11 -22.80
C ASP A 288 -24.94 -6.83 -23.30
N TYR A 289 -25.24 -5.54 -23.46
CA TYR A 289 -26.54 -5.07 -23.95
C TYR A 289 -26.94 -5.70 -25.30
N LYS A 290 -26.01 -6.22 -26.12
CA LYS A 290 -26.38 -6.86 -27.39
C LYS A 290 -27.01 -8.25 -27.17
N ARG A 291 -26.72 -8.88 -26.04
CA ARG A 291 -27.16 -10.24 -25.68
C ARG A 291 -28.36 -10.26 -24.73
N GLY A 292 -28.88 -9.10 -24.35
CA GLY A 292 -30.07 -9.00 -23.52
C GLY A 292 -31.31 -9.55 -24.21
N ASP A 293 -32.07 -10.39 -23.50
CA ASP A 293 -33.46 -10.72 -23.81
C ASP A 293 -34.39 -9.67 -23.21
N TYR A 294 -34.59 -8.59 -23.97
CA TYR A 294 -35.38 -7.45 -23.52
C TYR A 294 -36.88 -7.77 -23.37
N ASP A 295 -37.39 -8.76 -24.10
CA ASP A 295 -38.78 -9.18 -23.98
C ASP A 295 -39.00 -9.92 -22.65
N LEU A 296 -38.09 -10.83 -22.31
CA LEU A 296 -38.08 -11.50 -21.00
C LEU A 296 -37.90 -10.50 -19.86
N MET A 297 -36.97 -9.55 -20.01
CA MET A 297 -36.73 -8.49 -19.03
C MET A 297 -38.00 -7.67 -18.80
N LYS A 298 -38.66 -7.24 -19.88
CA LYS A 298 -39.91 -6.47 -19.81
C LYS A 298 -41.02 -7.25 -19.13
N GLN A 299 -41.19 -8.54 -19.45
CA GLN A 299 -42.17 -9.40 -18.78
C GLN A 299 -41.89 -9.50 -17.27
N LYS A 300 -40.64 -9.72 -16.88
CA LYS A 300 -40.24 -9.81 -15.48
C LYS A 300 -40.45 -8.50 -14.72
N VAL A 301 -40.13 -7.36 -15.33
CA VAL A 301 -40.40 -6.04 -14.74
C VAL A 301 -41.90 -5.83 -14.52
N LEU A 302 -42.74 -6.17 -15.50
CA LEU A 302 -44.20 -6.01 -15.39
C LEU A 302 -44.82 -6.95 -14.35
N ASN A 303 -44.28 -8.15 -14.18
CA ASN A 303 -44.78 -9.16 -13.24
C ASN A 303 -44.23 -8.98 -11.82
N THR A 304 -43.31 -8.04 -11.60
CA THR A 304 -42.74 -7.77 -10.27
C THR A 304 -43.67 -6.86 -9.49
N ASN A 305 -44.01 -7.24 -8.26
CA ASN A 305 -44.80 -6.39 -7.36
C ASN A 305 -43.91 -5.32 -6.74
N TRP A 306 -43.77 -4.19 -7.44
CA TRP A 306 -42.97 -3.05 -6.99
C TRP A 306 -43.55 -2.34 -5.77
N GLU A 307 -44.86 -2.41 -5.56
CA GLU A 307 -45.54 -1.76 -4.44
C GLU A 307 -45.05 -2.37 -3.11
N ASN A 308 -44.99 -3.71 -3.03
CA ASN A 308 -44.45 -4.38 -1.84
C ASN A 308 -42.94 -4.15 -1.63
N LEU A 309 -42.19 -3.87 -2.68
CA LEU A 309 -40.72 -3.73 -2.59
C LEU A 309 -40.29 -2.30 -2.25
N ILE A 310 -41.09 -1.31 -2.69
CA ILE A 310 -40.77 0.12 -2.59
C ILE A 310 -41.67 0.79 -1.56
N SER A 311 -42.98 0.58 -1.63
CA SER A 311 -43.97 1.26 -0.80
C SER A 311 -44.08 0.67 0.61
N ASP A 312 -43.86 -0.63 0.77
CA ASP A 312 -43.86 -1.30 2.09
C ASP A 312 -42.48 -1.32 2.77
N ALA A 313 -41.47 -0.66 2.19
CA ALA A 313 -40.15 -0.57 2.79
C ALA A 313 -40.16 0.34 4.04
N SER A 314 -39.32 0.02 5.03
CA SER A 314 -39.24 0.76 6.29
C SER A 314 -38.74 2.19 6.13
N ASP A 315 -37.90 2.43 5.12
CA ASP A 315 -37.34 3.74 4.79
C ASP A 315 -36.86 3.80 3.33
N VAL A 316 -36.41 4.98 2.91
CA VAL A 316 -35.97 5.26 1.54
C VAL A 316 -34.71 4.49 1.15
N HIS A 317 -33.82 4.17 2.09
CA HIS A 317 -32.61 3.38 1.81
C HIS A 317 -32.98 1.93 1.55
N VAL A 318 -33.85 1.36 2.37
CA VAL A 318 -34.35 -0.02 2.18
C VAL A 318 -35.13 -0.12 0.87
N ALA A 319 -35.97 0.87 0.54
CA ALA A 319 -36.67 0.92 -0.75
C ALA A 319 -35.69 0.93 -1.94
N ALA A 320 -34.64 1.75 -1.87
CA ALA A 320 -33.61 1.84 -2.90
C ALA A 320 -32.82 0.52 -3.05
N THR A 321 -32.45 -0.12 -1.94
CA THR A 321 -31.79 -1.42 -1.94
C THR A 321 -32.68 -2.51 -2.54
N ASN A 322 -33.96 -2.57 -2.14
CA ASN A 322 -34.92 -3.54 -2.66
C ASN A 322 -35.12 -3.39 -4.17
N PHE A 323 -35.31 -2.15 -4.64
CA PHE A 323 -35.42 -1.85 -6.07
C PHE A 323 -34.16 -2.30 -6.81
N THR A 324 -32.99 -1.88 -6.33
CA THR A 324 -31.70 -2.12 -7.00
C THR A 324 -31.42 -3.62 -7.12
N ASN A 325 -31.56 -4.36 -6.03
CA ASN A 325 -31.32 -5.81 -6.02
C ASN A 325 -32.32 -6.54 -6.93
N THR A 326 -33.60 -6.17 -6.85
CA THR A 326 -34.65 -6.82 -7.67
C THR A 326 -34.43 -6.55 -9.15
N PHE A 327 -34.11 -5.31 -9.52
CA PHE A 327 -33.87 -4.92 -10.90
C PHE A 327 -32.60 -5.58 -11.47
N ILE A 328 -31.52 -5.63 -10.69
CA ILE A 328 -30.29 -6.34 -11.07
C ILE A 328 -30.56 -7.83 -11.28
N ASN A 329 -31.32 -8.48 -10.39
CA ASN A 329 -31.69 -9.89 -10.55
C ASN A 329 -32.52 -10.14 -11.81
N ILE A 330 -33.45 -9.25 -12.14
CA ILE A 330 -34.22 -9.31 -13.39
C ILE A 330 -33.28 -9.18 -14.60
N ALA A 331 -32.35 -8.24 -14.57
CA ALA A 331 -31.37 -8.02 -15.63
C ALA A 331 -30.45 -9.25 -15.81
N SER A 332 -29.89 -9.80 -14.73
CA SER A 332 -29.06 -11.02 -14.74
C SER A 332 -29.80 -12.21 -15.32
N ALA A 333 -31.07 -12.38 -14.94
CA ALA A 333 -31.88 -13.51 -15.41
C ALA A 333 -32.49 -13.29 -16.80
N SER A 334 -32.11 -12.21 -17.50
CA SER A 334 -32.54 -11.87 -18.86
C SER A 334 -31.37 -11.81 -19.84
N GLU A 335 -30.23 -12.41 -19.49
CA GLU A 335 -29.09 -12.57 -20.39
C GLU A 335 -29.24 -13.88 -21.19
N LYS A 336 -29.11 -13.82 -22.53
CA LYS A 336 -29.23 -15.02 -23.36
C LYS A 336 -28.03 -15.95 -23.14
N SER A 337 -28.30 -17.15 -22.62
CA SER A 337 -27.28 -18.21 -22.47
C SER A 337 -26.76 -18.65 -23.84
N ASP A 338 -25.45 -18.88 -23.94
CA ASP A 338 -24.84 -19.55 -25.09
C ASP A 338 -25.41 -20.97 -25.21
N VAL A 339 -26.21 -21.20 -26.25
CA VAL A 339 -26.41 -22.53 -26.85
C VAL A 339 -25.60 -22.56 -28.13
#